data_AF-A0A1M6FHT6-F1
#
_entry.id   AF-A0A1M6FHT6-F1
#
_cell.length_a   1.000
_cell.length_b   1.000
_cell.length_c   1.000
_cell.angle_alpha   90.00
_cell.angle_beta   90.00
_cell.angle_gamma   90.00
#
_symmetry.space_group_name_H-M   'P 1'
#
loop_
_entity.id
_entity.type
_entity.pdbx_description
1 polymer ?
#
loop_
_entity_poly.entity_id
_entity_poly.type
_entity_poly.pdbx_seq_one_letter_code
_entity_poly.pdbx_strand_id
1 'polypeptide(L)'
;MTNEQIIFNNRIDLMEKGILKGTGHTITVENEDGEKIQLEEPEQIHTYAGWKGLNRQVKRGEKSIATFMIWKHTTKKPKDKDEEPQESMFQTKAFWFTEAQTEAIAQ
;
A
#
# COMPACT_ATOMS: atom_id res chain seq x y z
N MET A 1 3.99 -8.87 -11.24
CA MET A 1 3.92 -8.48 -9.82
C MET A 1 2.98 -7.30 -9.71
N THR A 2 1.82 -7.47 -9.09
CA THR A 2 0.83 -6.39 -8.92
C THR A 2 1.19 -5.52 -7.71
N ASN A 3 0.65 -4.31 -7.64
CA ASN A 3 0.82 -3.47 -6.44
C ASN A 3 0.28 -4.15 -5.18
N GLU A 4 -0.83 -4.89 -5.29
CA GLU A 4 -1.42 -5.63 -4.18
C GLU A 4 -0.46 -6.65 -3.60
N GLN A 5 0.20 -7.44 -4.45
CA GLN A 5 1.24 -8.39 -4.03
C GLN A 5 2.43 -7.69 -3.38
N ILE A 6 2.91 -6.58 -3.96
CA ILE A 6 4.03 -5.81 -3.38
C ILE A 6 3.67 -5.31 -1.98
N ILE A 7 2.48 -4.74 -1.81
CA ILE A 7 2.02 -4.20 -0.53
C ILE A 7 1.83 -5.33 0.48
N PHE A 8 1.22 -6.44 0.06
CA PHE A 8 0.98 -7.58 0.93
C PHE A 8 2.29 -8.18 1.46
N ASN A 9 3.25 -8.46 0.57
CA ASN A 9 4.55 -9.00 0.98
C ASN A 9 5.28 -8.05 1.94
N ASN A 10 5.26 -6.74 1.68
CA ASN A 10 5.86 -5.77 2.58
C ASN A 10 5.15 -5.71 3.95
N ARG A 11 3.82 -5.91 4.01
CA ARG A 11 3.10 -5.96 5.30
C ARG A 11 3.55 -7.15 6.14
N ILE A 12 3.74 -8.32 5.51
CA ILE A 12 4.27 -9.51 6.19
C ILE A 12 5.69 -9.24 6.70
N ASP A 13 6.59 -8.75 5.84
CA ASP A 13 7.97 -8.43 6.24
C ASP A 13 8.03 -7.42 7.41
N LEU A 14 7.15 -6.42 7.42
CA LEU A 14 7.08 -5.41 8.48
C LEU A 14 6.51 -5.98 9.78
N MET A 15 5.61 -6.96 9.71
CA MET A 15 5.10 -7.69 10.86
C MET A 15 6.16 -8.63 11.44
N GLU A 16 6.89 -9.37 10.60
CA GLU A 16 8.01 -10.21 11.04
C GLU A 16 9.13 -9.39 11.70
N LYS A 17 9.36 -8.15 11.22
CA LYS A 17 10.29 -7.19 11.83
C LYS A 17 9.76 -6.56 13.13
N GLY A 18 8.52 -6.83 13.52
CA GLY A 18 7.87 -6.27 14.70
C GLY A 18 7.52 -4.78 14.60
N ILE A 19 7.50 -4.21 13.39
CA ILE A 19 7.10 -2.82 13.14
C ILE A 19 5.58 -2.73 13.05
N LEU A 20 4.95 -3.69 12.36
CA LEU A 20 3.51 -3.82 12.31
C LEU A 20 3.01 -4.83 13.34
N LYS A 21 1.79 -4.61 13.82
CA LYS A 21 1.08 -5.56 14.67
C LYS A 21 0.23 -6.48 13.81
N GLY A 22 -0.06 -7.67 14.31
CA GLY A 22 -1.13 -8.50 13.77
C GLY A 22 -2.50 -7.99 14.22
N THR A 23 -3.53 -8.23 13.41
CA THR A 23 -4.91 -7.86 13.72
C THR A 23 -5.61 -8.88 14.61
N GLY A 24 -4.95 -9.99 14.97
CA GLY A 24 -5.54 -11.13 15.67
C GLY A 24 -6.39 -12.05 14.78
N HIS A 25 -6.59 -11.69 13.50
CA HIS A 25 -7.29 -12.52 12.53
C HIS A 25 -6.31 -13.38 11.75
N THR A 26 -6.61 -14.66 11.53
CA THR A 26 -5.77 -15.54 10.71
C THR A 26 -6.31 -15.60 9.28
N ILE A 27 -5.43 -15.38 8.30
CA ILE A 27 -5.73 -15.55 6.89
C ILE A 27 -4.98 -16.77 6.34
N THR A 28 -5.63 -17.48 5.43
CA THR A 28 -5.00 -18.56 4.67
C THR A 28 -4.44 -17.97 3.38
N VAL A 29 -3.13 -18.00 3.22
CA VAL A 29 -2.43 -17.50 2.03
C VAL A 29 -1.81 -18.68 1.30
N GLU A 30 -1.95 -18.70 -0.02
CA GLU A 30 -1.29 -19.68 -0.87
C GLU A 30 0.06 -19.11 -1.31
N ASN A 31 1.15 -19.79 -0.94
CA ASN A 31 2.51 -19.43 -1.35
C ASN A 31 2.77 -19.81 -2.81
N GLU A 32 3.91 -19.38 -3.36
CA GLU A 32 4.33 -19.68 -4.73
C GLU A 32 4.45 -21.19 -5.03
N ASP A 33 4.67 -22.01 -4.00
CA ASP A 33 4.70 -23.48 -4.06
C ASP A 33 3.31 -24.14 -3.99
N GLY A 34 2.22 -23.36 -3.92
CA GLY A 34 0.85 -23.85 -3.79
C GLY A 34 0.46 -24.31 -2.37
N GLU A 35 1.34 -24.08 -1.39
CA GLU A 35 1.08 -24.42 0.01
C GLU A 35 0.22 -23.35 0.69
N LYS A 36 -0.82 -23.81 1.40
CA LYS A 36 -1.71 -22.94 2.19
C LYS A 36 -1.12 -22.73 3.57
N ILE A 37 -0.51 -21.57 3.79
CA ILE A 37 -0.03 -21.15 5.09
C ILE A 37 -1.10 -20.36 5.83
N GLN A 38 -1.29 -20.67 7.11
CA GLN A 38 -2.09 -19.84 8.01
C GLN A 38 -1.16 -18.82 8.65
N LEU A 39 -1.40 -17.54 8.38
CA LEU A 39 -0.64 -16.44 8.98
C LEU A 39 -1.60 -15.44 9.62
N GLU A 40 -1.13 -14.76 10.65
CA GLU A 40 -1.89 -13.67 11.24
C GLU A 40 -1.88 -12.48 10.28
N GLU A 41 -3.06 -11.92 10.02
CA GLU A 41 -3.22 -10.80 9.11
C GLU A 41 -2.48 -9.58 9.68
N PRO A 42 -1.50 -9.03 8.94
CA PRO A 42 -0.79 -7.84 9.39
C PRO A 42 -1.71 -6.62 9.42
N GLU A 43 -1.39 -5.60 10.22
CA GLU A 43 -2.13 -4.34 10.21
C GLU A 43 -2.19 -3.71 8.80
N GLN A 44 -3.29 -3.01 8.51
CA GLN A 44 -3.45 -2.30 7.25
C GLN A 44 -2.52 -1.08 7.19
N ILE A 45 -1.87 -0.91 6.04
CA ILE A 45 -1.04 0.24 5.74
C ILE A 45 -1.52 0.89 4.45
N HIS A 46 -1.59 2.22 4.45
CA HIS A 46 -1.90 2.99 3.26
C HIS A 46 -0.96 4.15 3.09
N THR A 47 -0.86 4.63 1.85
CA THR A 47 -0.28 5.95 1.59
C THR A 47 -1.17 7.04 2.15
N TYR A 48 -0.64 8.25 2.31
CA TYR A 48 -1.44 9.41 2.73
C TYR A 48 -2.71 9.59 1.88
N ALA A 49 -2.59 9.43 0.55
CA ALA A 49 -3.72 9.52 -0.37
C ALA A 49 -4.71 8.36 -0.18
N GLY A 50 -4.21 7.16 0.10
CA GLY A 50 -5.05 6.00 0.43
C GLY A 50 -5.89 6.24 1.68
N TRP A 51 -5.27 6.73 2.75
CA TRP A 51 -6.00 7.11 3.97
C TRP A 51 -7.03 8.22 3.74
N LYS A 52 -6.67 9.22 2.92
CA LYS A 52 -7.60 10.30 2.55
C LYS A 52 -8.83 9.76 1.83
N GLY A 53 -8.68 8.74 0.98
CA GLY A 53 -9.79 8.04 0.34
C GLY A 53 -10.70 7.28 1.32
N LEU A 54 -10.17 6.88 2.48
CA LEU A 54 -10.90 6.24 3.58
C LEU A 54 -11.45 7.26 4.61
N ASN A 55 -11.51 8.54 4.25
CA ASN A 55 -11.94 9.64 5.12
C ASN A 55 -11.10 9.78 6.41
N ARG A 56 -9.81 9.45 6.31
CA ARG A 56 -8.82 9.59 7.38
C ARG A 56 -7.62 10.42 6.92
N GLN A 57 -7.01 11.14 7.83
CA GLN A 57 -5.83 11.95 7.57
C GLN A 57 -4.69 11.52 8.49
N VAL A 58 -3.47 11.42 7.96
CA VAL A 58 -2.28 11.20 8.79
C VAL A 58 -2.09 12.41 9.71
N LYS A 59 -1.96 12.15 11.01
CA LYS A 59 -1.78 13.18 12.04
C LYS A 59 -0.54 14.02 11.74
N ARG A 60 -0.59 15.30 12.10
CA ARG A 60 0.51 16.23 11.85
C ARG A 60 1.78 15.79 12.62
N GLY A 61 2.89 15.67 11.90
CA GLY A 61 4.21 15.33 12.48
C GLY A 61 4.55 13.84 12.47
N GLU A 62 3.61 12.97 12.09
CA GLU A 62 3.86 11.53 11.93
C GLU A 62 4.81 11.23 10.77
N LYS A 63 5.71 10.27 10.99
CA LYS A 63 6.65 9.78 9.97
C LYS A 63 6.16 8.46 9.39
N SER A 64 6.46 8.19 8.13
CA SER A 64 6.13 6.90 7.52
C SER A 64 6.83 5.76 8.24
N ILE A 65 6.10 4.68 8.52
CA ILE A 65 6.66 3.46 9.10
C ILE A 65 7.48 2.64 8.11
N ALA A 66 7.20 2.79 6.80
CA ALA A 66 7.87 2.07 5.75
C ALA A 66 7.86 2.87 4.43
N THR A 67 8.87 2.58 3.60
CA THR A 67 8.95 3.10 2.24
C THR A 67 9.39 2.02 1.28
N PHE A 68 8.64 1.81 0.20
CA PHE A 68 8.99 0.86 -0.86
C PHE A 68 8.47 1.34 -2.21
N MET A 69 8.99 0.76 -3.30
CA MET A 69 8.62 1.11 -4.66
C MET A 69 7.30 0.45 -5.04
N ILE A 70 6.40 1.21 -5.67
CA ILE A 70 5.17 0.69 -6.29
C ILE A 70 5.09 1.12 -7.74
N TRP A 71 4.36 0.36 -8.56
CA TRP A 71 4.08 0.74 -9.93
C TRP A 71 2.97 1.79 -9.97
N LYS A 72 3.25 2.94 -10.58
CA LYS A 72 2.24 3.97 -10.83
C LYS A 72 1.93 4.01 -12.31
N HIS A 73 0.64 3.89 -12.62
CA HIS A 73 0.14 4.12 -13.96
C HIS A 73 0.08 5.64 -14.23
N THR A 74 0.59 6.07 -15.38
CA THR A 74 0.46 7.44 -15.84
C THR A 74 0.05 7.46 -17.30
N THR A 75 -0.90 8.33 -17.61
CA THR A 75 -1.31 8.60 -18.99
C THR A 75 -0.65 9.91 -19.38
N LYS A 76 0.22 9.88 -20.40
CA LYS A 76 0.69 11.15 -20.98
C LYS A 76 -0.43 11.71 -21.84
N LYS A 77 -0.76 12.99 -21.65
CA LYS A 77 -1.66 13.69 -22.57
C LYS A 77 -0.99 13.76 -23.94
N PRO A 78 -1.70 13.39 -25.02
CA PRO A 78 -1.16 13.50 -26.37
C PRO A 78 -0.84 14.95 -26.68
N LYS A 79 0.26 15.19 -27.40
CA LYS A 79 0.68 16.56 -27.77
C LYS A 79 -0.07 17.07 -28.99
N ASP A 80 -0.59 16.16 -29.82
CA ASP A 80 -1.40 16.43 -31.00
C ASP A 80 -2.78 15.75 -30.90
N LYS A 81 -3.77 16.29 -31.62
CA LYS A 81 -5.18 15.80 -31.58
C LYS A 81 -5.37 14.40 -32.17
N ASP A 82 -4.43 13.90 -32.95
CA ASP A 82 -4.45 12.58 -33.60
C ASP A 82 -3.59 11.51 -32.89
N GLU A 83 -2.92 11.86 -31.77
CA GLU A 83 -2.16 10.88 -30.99
C GLU A 83 -3.05 10.19 -29.95
N GLU A 84 -3.00 8.86 -29.92
CA GLU A 84 -3.62 8.08 -28.84
C GLU A 84 -2.89 8.34 -27.50
N PRO A 85 -3.62 8.38 -26.38
CA PRO A 85 -3.02 8.55 -25.07
C PRO A 85 -2.04 7.40 -24.78
N GLN A 86 -0.75 7.72 -24.70
CA GLN A 86 0.27 6.74 -24.37
C GLN A 86 0.24 6.42 -22.88
N GLU A 87 -0.21 5.21 -22.56
CA GLU A 87 -0.11 4.63 -21.22
C GLU A 87 1.33 4.26 -20.92
N SER A 88 1.82 4.67 -19.75
CA SER A 88 3.16 4.36 -19.28
C SER A 88 3.10 4.00 -17.81
N MET A 89 3.93 3.05 -17.40
CA MET A 89 4.11 2.71 -16.00
C MET A 89 5.52 3.05 -15.56
N PHE A 90 5.64 3.58 -14.36
CA PHE A 90 6.93 3.79 -13.71
C PHE A 90 6.86 3.40 -12.25
N GLN A 91 8.00 3.00 -11.68
CA GLN A 91 8.10 2.76 -10.25
C GLN A 91 8.31 4.08 -9.53
N THR A 92 7.56 4.28 -8.44
CA THR A 92 7.72 5.43 -7.55
C THR A 92 7.87 4.95 -6.11
N LYS A 93 8.68 5.65 -5.33
CA LYS A 93 8.75 5.43 -3.89
C LYS A 93 7.44 5.89 -3.25
N ALA A 94 6.79 5.00 -2.51
CA ALA A 94 5.61 5.29 -1.71
C ALA A 94 5.97 5.30 -0.21
N PHE A 95 5.22 6.10 0.54
CA PHE A 95 5.36 6.26 1.98
C PHE A 95 4.10 5.72 2.65
N TRP A 96 4.28 4.83 3.62
CA TRP A 96 3.20 4.06 4.21
C TRP A 96 3.01 4.43 5.68
N PHE A 97 1.74 4.48 6.09
CA PHE A 97 1.31 4.85 7.43
C PHE A 97 0.28 3.83 7.92
N THR A 98 0.29 3.54 9.22
CA THR A 98 -0.71 2.68 9.85
C THR A 98 -1.98 3.45 10.19
N GLU A 99 -3.04 2.75 10.56
CA GLU A 99 -4.28 3.39 10.99
C GLU A 99 -4.06 4.23 12.26
N ALA A 100 -3.24 3.74 13.20
CA ALA A 100 -2.93 4.44 14.46
C ALA A 100 -2.32 5.84 14.27
N GLN A 101 -1.61 6.05 13.14
CA GLN A 101 -1.01 7.33 12.76
C GLN A 101 -2.01 8.30 12.14
N THR A 102 -3.28 7.90 11.98
CA THR A 102 -4.31 8.70 11.34
C THR A 102 -5.43 9.09 12.29
N GLU A 103 -6.15 10.13 11.91
CA GLU A 103 -7.36 10.63 12.57
C GLU A 103 -8.49 10.76 11.55
N ALA A 104 -9.73 10.70 12.02
CA ALA A 104 -10.90 10.87 11.15
C ALA A 104 -10.95 12.32 10.64
N ILE A 105 -11.24 12.50 9.35
CA ILE A 105 -11.51 13.82 8.81
C ILE A 105 -12.93 14.19 9.23
N ALA A 106 -13.07 15.20 10.11
CA ALA A 106 -14.37 15.75 10.47
C ALA A 106 -15.10 16.22 9.20
N GLN A 107 -16.33 15.76 9.02
CA GLN A 107 -17.21 16.17 7.92
C GLN A 107 -17.75 17.58 8.13
#